data_AF-A0A7V9ER84-F1
#
_entry.id   AF-A0A7V9ER84-F1
#
_cell.length_a   1.000
_cell.length_b   1.000
_cell.length_c   1.000
_cell.angle_alpha   90.00
_cell.angle_beta   90.00
_cell.angle_gamma   90.00
#
_symmetry.space_group_name_H-M   'P 1'
#
loop_
_entity.id
_entity.type
_entity.pdbx_description
1 polymer ?
#
loop_
_entity_poly.entity_id
_entity_poly.type
_entity_poly.pdbx_seq_one_letter_code
_entity_poly.pdbx_strand_id
1 'polypeptide(L)' 'MRTRESAAEYVVKNGKRKAVILPIEEYQELLEDLYDLGVIASRRHEPTVPFEDVLRRLKKNAAVSH' A
#
# COMPACT_ATOMS: atom_id res chain seq x y z
N MET A 1 -10.83 -4.96 -2.02
CA MET A 1 -10.02 -4.96 -3.26
C MET A 1 -10.98 -4.88 -4.43
N ARG A 2 -11.08 -3.73 -5.11
CA ARG A 2 -11.83 -3.67 -6.37
C ARG A 2 -10.96 -4.35 -7.41
N THR A 3 -11.38 -5.50 -7.90
CA THR A 3 -10.75 -6.11 -9.08
C THR A 3 -11.20 -5.30 -10.29
N ARG A 4 -10.48 -4.22 -10.59
CA ARG A 4 -10.60 -3.57 -11.90
C ARG A 4 -9.85 -4.46 -12.89
N GLU A 5 -10.41 -4.66 -14.08
CA GLU A 5 -9.61 -5.18 -15.19
C GLU A 5 -8.49 -4.18 -15.46
N SER A 6 -7.25 -4.63 -15.31
CA SER A 6 -6.06 -3.82 -15.60
C SER A 6 -5.97 -3.58 -17.10
N ALA A 7 -5.69 -2.34 -17.52
CA ALA A 7 -5.46 -2.01 -18.92
C ALA A 7 -4.03 -2.40 -19.39
N ALA A 8 -3.42 -3.41 -18.77
CA ALA A 8 -2.05 -3.82 -19.01
C ALA A 8 -1.81 -4.31 -20.45
N GLU A 9 -0.84 -3.71 -21.13
CA GLU A 9 -0.30 -4.21 -22.39
C GLU A 9 1.02 -4.95 -22.15
N TYR A 10 1.30 -6.01 -22.92
CA TYR A 10 2.50 -6.83 -22.74
C TYR A 10 3.43 -6.75 -23.93
N VAL A 11 4.72 -6.50 -23.66
CA VAL A 11 5.79 -6.57 -24.67
C VAL A 11 6.29 -8.00 -24.76
N VAL A 12 6.14 -8.62 -25.93
CA VAL A 12 6.51 -10.01 -26.20
C VAL A 12 7.76 -10.08 -27.08
N LYS A 13 8.77 -10.84 -26.66
CA LYS A 13 9.97 -11.15 -27.46
C LYS A 13 10.17 -12.65 -27.53
N ASN A 14 10.30 -13.19 -28.75
CA ASN A 14 10.45 -14.63 -29.02
C ASN A 14 9.34 -15.47 -28.37
N GLY A 15 8.09 -15.01 -28.45
CA GLY A 15 6.93 -15.70 -27.86
C GLY A 15 6.85 -15.63 -26.33
N LYS A 16 7.73 -14.89 -25.65
CA LYS A 16 7.73 -14.73 -24.20
C LYS A 16 7.43 -13.29 -23.80
N ARG A 17 6.49 -13.07 -22.87
CA ARG A 17 6.28 -11.76 -22.23
C ARG A 17 7.55 -11.35 -21.48
N LYS A 18 8.06 -10.16 -21.77
CA LYS A 18 9.31 -9.64 -21.20
C LYS A 18 9.12 -8.34 -20.42
N ALA A 19 8.12 -7.55 -20.77
CA ALA A 19 7.75 -6.34 -20.06
C ALA A 19 6.23 -6.14 -20.13
N VAL A 20 5.74 -5.24 -19.29
CA VAL A 20 4.35 -4.78 -19.25
C VAL A 20 4.36 -3.25 -19.31
N ILE A 21 3.39 -2.69 -20.01
CA ILE A 21 3.09 -1.26 -20.04
C ILE A 21 1.80 -1.10 -19.24
N LEU A 22 1.84 -0.22 -18.23
CA LEU A 22 0.70 0.09 -17.37
C LEU A 22 0.41 1.59 -17.49
N PRO A 23 -0.87 2.01 -17.37
CA PRO A 23 -1.19 3.39 -17.06
C PRO A 23 -0.40 3.85 -15.82
N ILE A 24 0.04 5.10 -15.81
CA ILE A 24 0.91 5.61 -14.75
C ILE A 24 0.22 5.53 -13.38
N GLU A 25 -1.09 5.78 -13.35
CA GLU A 25 -1.91 5.69 -12.15
C GLU A 25 -1.96 4.25 -11.63
N GLU A 26 -2.16 3.25 -12.50
CA GLU A 26 -2.15 1.83 -12.09
C GLU A 26 -0.77 1.39 -11.55
N TYR A 27 0.32 1.89 -12.14
CA TYR A 27 1.66 1.61 -11.62
C TYR A 27 1.90 2.23 -10.24
N GLN A 28 1.45 3.46 -10.02
CA GLN A 28 1.57 4.14 -8.73
C GLN A 28 0.73 3.45 -7.66
N GLU A 29 -0.54 3.12 -7.97
CA GLU A 29 -1.41 2.34 -7.07
C GLU A 29 -0.77 0.99 -6.70
N LEU A 30 -0.16 0.29 -7.67
CA LEU A 30 0.54 -0.97 -7.40
C LEU A 30 1.71 -0.79 -6.42
N LEU A 31 2.48 0.30 -6.54
CA LEU A 31 3.57 0.59 -5.61
C LEU A 31 3.05 0.91 -4.20
N GLU A 32 1.94 1.64 -4.09
CA GLU A 32 1.28 1.92 -2.81
C GLU A 32 0.76 0.64 -2.15
N ASP A 33 0.10 -0.23 -2.90
CA ASP A 33 -0.37 -1.53 -2.40
C ASP A 33 0.79 -2.39 -1.88
N LEU A 34 1.92 -2.44 -2.60
CA LEU A 34 3.12 -3.17 -2.16
C LEU A 34 3.71 -2.57 -0.88
N TYR A 35 3.71 -1.24 -0.77
CA TYR A 35 4.17 -0.55 0.43
C TYR A 35 3.27 -0.88 1.63
N ASP A 36 1.95 -0.78 1.47
CA ASP A 36 0.98 -1.09 2.53
C ASP A 36 1.10 -2.54 3.01
N LEU A 37 1.26 -3.48 2.07
CA LEU A 37 1.54 -4.88 2.41
C LEU A 37 2.86 -5.05 3.18
N GLY A 38 3.90 -4.28 2.80
CA GLY A 38 5.17 -4.23 3.52
C GLY A 38 5.01 -3.70 4.95
N VAL A 39 4.21 -2.64 5.14
CA VAL A 39 3.88 -2.10 6.46
C VAL A 39 3.13 -3.14 7.29
N ILE A 40 2.13 -3.81 6.74
CA ILE A 40 1.40 -4.88 7.44
C ILE A 40 2.34 -6.02 7.86
N ALA A 41 3.22 -6.46 6.95
CA ALA A 41 4.16 -7.53 7.21
C ALA A 41 5.18 -7.17 8.30
N SER A 42 5.74 -5.96 8.27
CA SER A 42 6.71 -5.49 9.26
C SER A 42 6.11 -5.37 10.67
N ARG A 43 4.80 -5.09 10.76
CA ARG A 43 4.06 -4.95 12.03
C ARG A 43 3.39 -6.23 12.51
N ARG A 44 3.52 -7.35 11.79
CA ARG A 44 2.82 -8.63 12.09
C ARG A 44 3.03 -9.13 13.53
N HIS A 45 4.20 -8.87 14.11
CA HIS A 45 4.58 -9.33 15.44
C HIS A 45 4.68 -8.18 16.47
N GLU A 46 4.28 -6.97 16.09
CA GLU A 46 4.22 -5.85 17.02
C GLU A 46 3.12 -6.13 18.07
N PRO A 47 3.38 -5.91 19.37
CA PRO A 47 2.34 -6.06 20.38
C PRO A 47 1.20 -5.08 20.13
N THR A 48 -0.04 -5.51 20.40
CA THR A 48 -1.18 -4.62 20.34
C THR A 48 -1.13 -3.61 21.48
N VAL A 49 -1.68 -2.42 21.24
CA VAL A 49 -1.87 -1.40 22.28
C VAL A 49 -3.36 -1.28 22.61
N PRO A 50 -3.74 -1.14 23.89
CA PRO A 50 -5.12 -0.87 24.28
C PRO A 50 -5.64 0.41 23.61
N PHE A 51 -6.90 0.40 23.19
CA PHE A 51 -7.52 1.56 22.52
C PHE A 51 -7.48 2.83 23.39
N GLU A 52 -7.68 2.70 24.70
CA GLU A 52 -7.59 3.82 25.65
C GLU A 52 -6.20 4.47 25.69
N ASP A 53 -5.14 3.67 25.50
CA ASP A 53 -3.77 4.17 25.43
C ASP A 53 -3.53 4.96 24.14
N VAL A 54 -4.15 4.53 23.04
CA VAL A 54 -4.13 5.26 21.77
C VAL A 54 -4.83 6.62 21.93
N LEU A 55 -6.04 6.65 22.52
CA LEU A 55 -6.77 7.89 22.76
C LEU A 55 -6.00 8.86 23.67
N ARG A 56 -5.38 8.34 24.73
CA ARG A 56 -4.53 9.13 25.63
C ARG A 56 -3.33 9.74 24.89
N ARG A 57 -2.65 8.96 24.04
CA ARG A 57 -1.53 9.43 23.21
C ARG A 57 -1.98 10.52 22.23
N LEU A 58 -3.10 10.32 21.53
CA LEU A 58 -3.64 11.30 20.59
C LEU A 58 -4.00 12.62 21.28
N LYS A 59 -4.71 12.58 22.41
CA LYS A 59 -5.05 13.78 23.21
C LYS A 59 -3.80 14.51 23.71
N LYS A 60 -2.77 13.77 24.13
CA LYS A 60 -1.49 14.35 24.59
C LYS A 60 -0.72 15.03 23.46
N ASN A 61 -0.81 14.50 22.24
CA ASN A 61 -0.11 15.00 21.06
C ASN A 61 -0.92 16.04 20.27
N ALA A 62 -2.16 16.34 20.67
CA ALA A 62 -3.02 17.36 20.05
C ALA A 62 -2.55 18.82 20.31
N ALA A 63 -1.28 19.04 20.64
CA ALA A 63 -0.61 20.35 20.62
C ALA A 63 0.00 20.67 19.24
N VAL A 64 -0.50 20.07 18.16
CA VAL A 64 -0.19 20.50 16.79
C VAL A 64 -1.46 21.04 16.14
N SER A 65 -1.66 22.34 16.40
CA SER A 65 -2.36 23.34 15.57
C SER A 65 -3.82 23.06 15.17
N HIS A 66 -4.72 23.71 15.91
CA HIS A 66 -5.85 24.41 15.28
C HIS A 66 -5.36 25.70 14.64
#